data_AF-A0A838PSS0-F1
#
_entry.id   AF-A0A838PSS0-F1
#
_cell.length_a   1.000
_cell.length_b   1.000
_cell.length_c   1.000
_cell.angle_alpha   90.00
_cell.angle_beta   90.00
_cell.angle_gamma   90.00
#
_symmetry.space_group_name_H-M   'P 1'
#
loop_
_entity.id
_entity.type
_entity.pdbx_description
1 polymer ?
#
loop_
_entity_poly.entity_id
_entity_poly.type
_entity_poly.pdbx_seq_one_letter_code
_entity_poly.pdbx_strand_id
1 'polypeptide(L)'
;YMSTNKSWSIDDKRLNFQFGCEVAYDIRGGKLGKLYRNPTYTGRTPVFWGSCDGIAGPQHWQVYGTPNCGKGEPGQVARVSHGAAPARFRDVQMGVR
;
A
#
# COMPACT_ATOMS: atom_id res chain seq x y z
N TYR A 1 -3.75 10.59 -1.76
CA TYR A 1 -4.02 9.71 -0.60
C TYR A 1 -4.56 8.39 -1.11
N MET A 2 -3.92 7.27 -0.78
CA MET A 2 -4.36 5.92 -1.13
C MET A 2 -5.00 5.29 0.10
N SER A 3 -6.11 4.58 -0.05
CA SER A 3 -6.76 3.92 1.10
C SER A 3 -7.36 2.57 0.73
N THR A 4 -7.35 1.68 1.71
CA THR A 4 -7.92 0.33 1.68
C THR A 4 -7.24 -0.54 0.62
N ASN A 5 -6.26 -1.34 1.06
CA ASN A 5 -5.60 -2.30 0.20
C ASN A 5 -6.58 -3.40 -0.23
N LYS A 6 -6.61 -3.70 -1.52
CA LYS A 6 -7.50 -4.66 -2.16
C LYS A 6 -6.74 -5.83 -2.76
N SER A 7 -5.50 -5.62 -3.20
CA SER A 7 -4.67 -6.66 -3.81
C SER A 7 -3.19 -6.34 -3.70
N TRP A 8 -2.36 -7.38 -3.68
CA TRP A 8 -0.91 -7.26 -3.63
C TRP A 8 -0.26 -8.42 -4.39
N SER A 9 0.84 -8.11 -5.07
CA SER A 9 1.75 -9.09 -5.66
C SER A 9 3.18 -8.63 -5.39
N ILE A 10 4.03 -9.57 -5.00
CA ILE A 10 5.43 -9.32 -4.65
C ILE A 10 6.23 -10.47 -5.23
N ASP A 11 7.29 -10.17 -5.98
CA ASP A 11 8.16 -11.18 -6.57
C ASP A 11 8.92 -11.99 -5.50
N ASP A 12 9.53 -13.11 -5.90
CA ASP A 12 10.20 -14.01 -4.94
C ASP A 12 11.43 -13.37 -4.28
N LYS A 13 12.14 -12.50 -5.01
CA LYS A 13 13.31 -11.77 -4.52
C LYS A 13 12.94 -10.58 -3.63
N ARG A 14 11.66 -10.23 -3.54
CA ARG A 14 11.07 -9.12 -2.79
C ARG A 14 11.59 -7.76 -3.27
N LEU A 15 12.04 -7.72 -4.51
CA LEU A 15 12.58 -6.53 -5.14
C LEU A 15 11.50 -5.73 -5.82
N ASN A 16 10.45 -6.38 -6.34
CA ASN A 16 9.36 -5.72 -7.06
C ASN A 16 8.03 -6.02 -6.38
N PHE A 17 7.15 -5.01 -6.33
CA PHE A 17 5.80 -5.16 -5.81
C PHE A 17 4.80 -4.39 -6.67
N GLN A 18 3.55 -4.85 -6.64
CA GLN A 18 2.39 -4.12 -7.15
C GLN A 18 1.25 -4.26 -6.16
N PHE A 19 0.63 -3.13 -5.82
CA PHE A 19 -0.50 -3.07 -4.90
C PHE A 19 -1.66 -2.35 -5.55
N GLY A 20 -2.88 -2.84 -5.30
CA GLY A 20 -4.13 -2.22 -5.70
C GLY A 20 -4.90 -1.81 -4.45
N CYS A 21 -5.50 -0.62 -4.49
CA CYS A 21 -6.39 -0.14 -3.44
C CYS A 21 -7.81 0.03 -3.97
N GLU A 22 -8.79 0.17 -3.08
CA GLU A 22 -10.16 0.46 -3.48
C GLU A 22 -10.31 1.90 -3.97
N VAL A 23 -9.67 2.85 -3.28
CA VAL A 23 -9.84 4.28 -3.51
C VAL A 23 -8.53 5.07 -3.41
N ALA A 24 -8.46 6.15 -4.17
CA ALA A 24 -7.50 7.23 -3.98
C ALA A 24 -8.17 8.59 -4.08
N TYR A 25 -7.58 9.57 -3.42
CA TYR A 25 -7.95 10.98 -3.53
C TYR A 25 -6.74 11.77 -3.99
N ASP A 26 -6.91 12.72 -4.91
CA ASP A 26 -5.88 13.73 -5.09
C ASP A 26 -5.80 14.65 -3.87
N ILE A 27 -4.65 15.28 -3.67
CA ILE A 27 -4.43 16.24 -2.60
C ILE A 27 -3.97 17.53 -3.25
N ARG A 28 -4.70 18.62 -3.02
CA ARG A 28 -4.34 19.96 -3.50
C ARG A 28 -4.46 20.94 -2.34
N GLY A 29 -3.40 21.71 -2.08
CA GLY A 29 -3.36 22.65 -0.95
C GLY A 29 -3.67 21.99 0.40
N GLY A 30 -3.22 20.75 0.61
CA GLY A 30 -3.45 20.00 1.86
C GLY A 30 -4.86 19.44 2.04
N LYS A 31 -5.74 19.54 1.04
CA LYS A 31 -7.12 19.04 1.10
C LYS A 31 -7.34 17.87 0.14
N LEU A 32 -8.14 16.89 0.56
CA LEU A 32 -8.59 15.81 -0.31
C LEU A 32 -9.54 16.36 -1.38
N GLY A 33 -9.33 15.99 -2.63
CA GLY A 33 -10.17 16.41 -3.75
C GLY A 33 -10.84 15.23 -4.44
N LYS A 34 -10.57 15.07 -5.73
CA LYS A 34 -11.20 14.09 -6.63
C LYS A 34 -10.91 12.66 -6.16
N LEU A 35 -11.97 11.85 -6.11
CA LEU A 35 -11.91 10.41 -5.90
C LEU A 35 -11.56 9.66 -7.20
N TYR A 36 -10.66 8.68 -7.08
CA TYR A 36 -10.28 7.71 -8.08
C TYR A 36 -10.57 6.31 -7.55
N ARG A 37 -11.10 5.44 -8.41
CA ARG A 37 -11.48 4.06 -8.05
C ARG A 37 -10.45 3.06 -8.56
N ASN A 38 -10.22 2.00 -7.80
CA ASN A 38 -9.28 0.92 -8.11
C ASN A 38 -7.87 1.41 -8.52
N PRO A 39 -7.27 2.39 -7.81
CA PRO A 39 -5.92 2.84 -8.12
C PRO A 39 -4.90 1.72 -7.83
N THR A 40 -3.82 1.72 -8.59
CA THR A 40 -2.68 0.81 -8.38
C THR A 40 -1.40 1.62 -8.22
N TYR A 41 -0.43 1.03 -7.51
CA TYR A 41 0.92 1.55 -7.41
C TYR A 41 1.93 0.40 -7.41
N THR A 42 3.13 0.67 -7.92
CA THR A 42 4.17 -0.33 -8.12
C THR A 42 5.54 0.29 -7.88
N GLY A 43 6.55 -0.55 -7.69
CA GLY A 43 7.93 -0.08 -7.60
C GLY A 43 8.90 -1.14 -7.12
N ARG A 44 10.15 -0.70 -6.95
CA ARG A 44 11.20 -1.51 -6.34
C ARG A 44 11.25 -1.27 -4.84
N THR A 45 11.19 -2.33 -4.04
CA THR A 45 11.10 -2.26 -2.56
C THR A 45 12.13 -1.31 -1.94
N PRO A 46 13.44 -1.39 -2.22
CA PRO A 46 14.41 -0.50 -1.58
C PRO A 46 14.25 0.97 -2.00
N VAL A 47 13.85 1.21 -3.25
CA VAL A 47 13.63 2.57 -3.78
C VAL A 47 12.38 3.18 -3.17
N PHE A 48 11.29 2.42 -3.09
CA PHE A 48 10.04 2.86 -2.48
C PHE A 48 10.23 3.21 -1.00
N TRP A 49 10.86 2.33 -0.21
CA TRP A 49 11.12 2.62 1.20
C TRP A 49 12.12 3.76 1.38
N GLY A 50 13.11 3.88 0.47
CA GLY A 50 14.04 5.01 0.44
C GLY A 50 13.38 6.35 0.09
N SER A 51 12.19 6.37 -0.51
CA SER A 51 11.45 7.60 -0.82
C SER A 51 10.45 8.00 0.28
N CYS A 52 10.44 7.28 1.42
CA CYS A 52 9.63 7.63 2.57
C CYS A 52 10.18 8.89 3.26
N ASP A 53 9.42 9.98 3.25
CA ASP A 53 9.84 11.28 3.78
C ASP A 53 8.92 11.80 4.91
N GLY A 54 7.99 10.97 5.36
CA GLY A 54 7.11 11.31 6.47
C GLY A 54 6.30 10.11 6.95
N ILE A 55 6.18 10.00 8.27
CA ILE A 55 5.34 9.00 8.95
C ILE A 55 4.47 9.76 9.95
N ALA A 56 3.18 9.46 9.97
CA ALA A 56 2.25 10.07 10.92
C ALA A 56 2.60 9.68 12.37
N GLY A 57 2.28 10.57 13.31
CA GLY A 57 2.58 10.36 14.72
C GLY A 57 1.78 9.21 15.36
N PRO A 58 2.10 8.85 16.62
CA PRO A 58 1.52 7.69 17.32
C PRO A 58 -0.02 7.70 17.38
N GLN A 59 -0.64 8.87 17.38
CA GLN A 59 -2.11 9.03 17.38
C GLN A 59 -2.80 8.47 16.12
N HIS A 60 -2.04 8.23 15.05
CA HIS A 60 -2.56 7.65 13.80
C HIS A 60 -2.12 6.19 13.61
N TRP A 61 -1.40 5.61 14.57
CA TRP A 61 -1.02 4.22 14.50
C TRP A 61 -2.23 3.33 14.79
N GLN A 62 -2.40 2.29 13.98
CA GLN A 62 -3.42 1.26 14.19
C GLN A 62 -2.95 -0.11 13.70
N VAL A 63 -3.61 -1.15 14.16
CA VAL A 63 -3.40 -2.52 13.65
C VAL A 63 -4.26 -2.72 12.40
N TYR A 64 -3.62 -3.11 11.31
CA TYR A 64 -4.26 -3.58 10.09
C TYR A 64 -4.14 -5.10 10.01
N GLY A 65 -5.11 -5.77 9.40
CA GLY A 65 -5.07 -7.21 9.24
C GLY A 65 -5.89 -7.72 8.08
N THR A 66 -5.51 -8.91 7.60
CA THR A 66 -6.18 -9.66 6.55
C THR A 66 -6.55 -11.04 7.10
N PRO A 67 -7.83 -11.44 7.06
CA PRO A 67 -8.27 -12.72 7.61
C PRO A 67 -7.93 -13.91 6.71
N ASN A 68 -7.58 -13.67 5.45
CA ASN A 68 -7.49 -14.66 4.38
C ASN A 68 -6.20 -14.55 3.55
N CYS A 69 -5.05 -14.33 4.20
CA CYS A 69 -3.77 -14.25 3.49
C CYS A 69 -3.38 -15.64 3.00
N GLY A 70 -3.47 -15.87 1.69
CA GLY A 70 -3.18 -17.15 1.05
C GLY A 70 -1.79 -17.21 0.43
N LYS A 71 -1.11 -18.37 0.53
CA LYS A 71 0.16 -18.70 -0.16
C LYS A 71 0.25 -20.20 -0.48
N GLY A 72 1.13 -20.56 -1.42
CA GLY A 72 1.55 -21.94 -1.69
C GLY A 72 0.65 -22.70 -2.67
N GLU A 73 1.15 -23.89 -3.07
CA GLU A 73 0.42 -24.91 -3.84
C GLU A 73 0.77 -26.30 -3.24
N PRO A 74 -0.15 -26.98 -2.52
CA PRO A 74 -1.55 -26.61 -2.30
C PRO A 74 -1.71 -25.36 -1.43
N GLY A 75 -2.78 -24.59 -1.69
CA GLY A 75 -3.04 -23.30 -1.05
C GLY A 75 -3.24 -23.39 0.46
N GLN A 76 -2.53 -22.54 1.21
CA GLN A 76 -2.63 -22.39 2.65
C GLN A 76 -3.07 -20.96 2.98
N VAL A 77 -4.00 -20.83 3.94
CA VAL A 77 -4.57 -19.53 4.35
C VAL A 77 -4.29 -19.27 5.83
N ALA A 78 -3.86 -18.06 6.15
CA ALA A 78 -3.63 -17.62 7.52
C ALA A 78 -4.19 -16.21 7.77
N ARG A 79 -4.49 -15.93 9.05
CA ARG A 79 -4.76 -14.57 9.53
C ARG A 79 -3.44 -13.88 9.81
N VAL A 80 -3.25 -12.69 9.24
CA VAL A 80 -2.05 -11.88 9.45
C VAL A 80 -2.44 -10.46 9.83
N SER A 81 -1.62 -9.82 10.66
CA SER A 81 -1.78 -8.42 11.03
C SER A 81 -0.44 -7.73 11.20
N HIS A 82 -0.45 -6.41 11.07
CA HIS A 82 0.70 -5.55 11.37
C HIS A 82 0.21 -4.16 11.84
N GLY A 83 0.98 -3.55 12.73
CA GLY A 83 0.80 -2.14 13.08
C GLY A 83 1.35 -1.23 11.99
N ALA A 84 0.63 -0.19 11.61
CA ALA A 84 1.14 0.85 10.73
C ALA A 84 0.47 2.20 11.02
N ALA A 85 1.11 3.27 10.57
CA ALA A 85 0.55 4.61 10.50
C ALA A 85 0.62 5.09 9.04
N PRO A 86 -0.21 6.07 8.63
CA PRO A 86 -0.08 6.71 7.33
C PRO A 86 1.35 7.22 7.11
N ALA A 87 1.90 6.95 5.93
CA ALA A 87 3.23 7.39 5.53
C ALA A 87 3.18 8.07 4.16
N ARG A 88 4.11 8.99 3.93
CA ARG A 88 4.28 9.71 2.67
C ARG A 88 5.51 9.14 1.95
N PHE A 89 5.30 8.81 0.68
CA PHE A 89 6.31 8.29 -0.21
C PHE A 89 6.39 9.20 -1.44
N ARG A 90 7.60 9.57 -1.83
CA ARG A 90 7.84 10.45 -2.97
C ARG A 90 7.99 9.64 -4.27
N ASP A 91 7.54 10.24 -5.36
CA ASP A 91 7.80 9.79 -6.73
C ASP A 91 7.43 8.31 -7.00
N VAL A 92 6.33 7.87 -6.39
CA VAL A 92 5.79 6.51 -6.55
C VAL A 92 5.06 6.40 -7.89
N GLN A 93 5.35 5.33 -8.64
CA GLN A 93 4.63 5.05 -9.88
C GLN A 93 3.18 4.65 -9.58
N MET A 94 2.26 5.45 -10.11
CA MET A 94 0.81 5.23 -10.04
C MET A 94 0.29 4.68 -11.36
N GLY A 95 -0.59 3.67 -11.29
CA GLY A 95 -1.10 2.98 -12.47
C GLY A 95 -0.08 1.98 -13.02
N VAL A 96 -0.54 0.76 -13.25
CA VAL A 96 0.21 -0.25 -14.00
C VAL A 96 -0.53 -0.41 -15.32
N ARG A 97 0.19 -0.17 -16.43
CA ARG A 97 -0.37 -0.23 -17.78
C ARG A 97 -0.43 -1.67 -18.24
#